data_AF-A0AAP0SBT0-F1
#
_entry.id   AF-A0AAP0SBT0-F1
#
_cell.length_a   1.000
_cell.length_b   1.000
_cell.length_c   1.000
_cell.angle_alpha   90.00
_cell.angle_beta   90.00
_cell.angle_gamma   90.00
#
_symmetry.space_group_name_H-M   'P 1'
#
loop_
_entity.id
_entity.type
_entity.pdbx_description
1 polymer ?
#
loop_
_entity_poly.entity_id
_entity_poly.type
_entity_poly.pdbx_seq_one_letter_code
_entity_poly.pdbx_strand_id
1 'polypeptide(L)'
;MGQNLVFKDDGPSINTTGTEPTLTVDETVLATNATQNFAANFSSAFGADGAGTLTYALGVVAGASGLTDSATGEAVNLSLNGGVVEGRTATTNQLVLTVSVAANGDVTLDQLRAVIHPDATNPDDSTSLASDNLVTLTATKTDKDGDSAQATLNIGQNLVIKDDGPALAFGNLIGTGSVLAQYGFWSKSAGADGLGTTGLNISLVNGQFTLVRPDNTTTTGTGTLTELVPSPDLNGAYQFAGTLTGDFDNNAATADTTVDYTLTAFANGSYALDLVQGFASTIVLSSADGALAAGGPDPVRTLLIPEPDDPAIPSPSEEIVFFSAKALASTADILTGIGLGEPDPTEAALQTNPLPAYIDPAAMNVSTSGIGVANNLFQGDNLAAISNADESFVINPESLLTAMKVFIDNSVGGYNTATEDLYYRIYYEDGTFSNLIEVNTLTPEAGGQVSFLIEKQGTALIDAVQLTMARGEIKIPVIQFIQETENLASDIKLAFNATLTDKDGDTATSTFDANLFANEAANATFDFILVGTGGERDAFNIDLSVAENLYQVTGFDVSLSLRDTLVLNGDQSAVVQSIDNSGADSIVTVAETGGQTTTITLVGVDLLNSDIVFGGA
;
A
#
# COMPACT_ATOMS: atom_id res chain seq x y z
N MET A 1 60.87 -42.06 -74.33
CA MET A 1 61.28 -41.40 -73.08
C MET A 1 60.30 -40.32 -72.64
N GLY A 2 59.83 -39.42 -73.53
CA GLY A 2 58.87 -38.36 -73.16
C GLY A 2 57.58 -38.83 -72.46
N GLN A 3 56.99 -39.95 -72.89
CA GLN A 3 55.77 -40.52 -72.28
C GLN A 3 55.95 -41.08 -70.86
N ASN A 4 57.19 -41.12 -70.33
CA ASN A 4 57.51 -41.59 -68.98
C ASN A 4 57.90 -40.45 -68.02
N LEU A 5 57.91 -39.18 -68.48
CA LEU A 5 58.06 -38.03 -67.59
C LEU A 5 56.68 -37.63 -67.08
N VAL A 6 56.46 -37.81 -65.78
CA VAL A 6 55.26 -37.32 -65.08
C VAL A 6 55.66 -36.06 -64.31
N PHE A 7 55.03 -34.95 -64.64
CA PHE A 7 55.05 -33.74 -63.83
C PHE A 7 53.81 -33.78 -62.93
N LYS A 8 54.01 -33.62 -61.62
CA LYS A 8 52.92 -33.48 -60.67
C LYS A 8 52.70 -32.00 -60.41
N ASP A 9 51.44 -31.61 -60.36
CA ASP A 9 51.01 -30.30 -59.88
C ASP A 9 51.22 -30.18 -58.37
N ASP A 10 51.56 -28.97 -57.93
CA ASP A 10 51.68 -28.60 -56.52
C ASP A 10 50.50 -27.72 -56.09
N GLY A 11 49.40 -28.33 -55.69
CA GLY A 11 48.19 -27.60 -55.31
C GLY A 11 48.29 -26.81 -54.00
N PRO A 12 47.27 -25.98 -53.69
CA PRO A 12 47.27 -25.15 -52.49
C PRO A 12 47.09 -26.01 -51.23
N SER A 13 47.43 -25.43 -50.08
CA SER A 13 47.18 -26.03 -48.77
C SER A 13 46.47 -25.07 -47.83
N ILE A 14 45.61 -25.60 -46.97
CA ILE A 14 44.93 -24.85 -45.92
C ILE A 14 44.60 -25.79 -44.76
N ASN A 15 44.82 -25.33 -43.54
CA ASN A 15 44.49 -26.05 -42.31
C ASN A 15 43.94 -25.07 -41.26
N THR A 16 43.17 -25.58 -40.30
CA THR A 16 42.71 -24.81 -39.15
C THR A 16 43.81 -24.71 -38.09
N THR A 17 43.90 -23.56 -37.42
CA THR A 17 44.92 -23.29 -36.38
C THR A 17 44.39 -22.35 -35.30
N GLY A 18 45.07 -22.34 -34.15
CA GLY A 18 44.81 -21.35 -33.09
C GLY A 18 43.52 -21.61 -32.32
N THR A 19 43.16 -20.64 -31.48
CA THR A 19 41.90 -20.60 -30.73
C THR A 19 40.90 -19.76 -31.50
N GLU A 20 39.68 -20.26 -31.66
CA GLU A 20 38.59 -19.54 -32.30
C GLU A 20 38.13 -18.36 -31.42
N PRO A 21 37.84 -17.19 -32.01
CA PRO A 21 37.16 -16.10 -31.31
C PRO A 21 35.75 -16.51 -30.85
N THR A 22 35.25 -15.81 -29.83
CA THR A 22 33.86 -15.89 -29.37
C THR A 22 33.14 -14.61 -29.78
N LEU A 23 31.93 -14.74 -30.33
CA LEU A 23 31.02 -13.63 -30.62
C LEU A 23 29.97 -13.59 -29.52
N THR A 24 29.91 -12.48 -28.78
CA THR A 24 28.96 -12.30 -27.68
C THR A 24 28.05 -11.12 -27.96
N VAL A 25 26.76 -11.41 -28.08
CA VAL A 25 25.67 -10.43 -28.11
C VAL A 25 24.96 -10.45 -26.76
N ASP A 26 24.26 -9.37 -26.44
CA ASP A 26 23.66 -9.12 -25.13
C ASP A 26 22.23 -8.61 -25.32
N GLU A 27 21.28 -9.29 -24.68
CA GLU A 27 19.85 -9.01 -24.80
C GLU A 27 19.47 -7.64 -24.25
N THR A 28 20.28 -7.06 -23.35
CA THR A 28 20.08 -5.71 -22.80
C THR A 28 19.95 -4.70 -23.93
N VAL A 29 20.67 -4.92 -25.04
CA VAL A 29 20.62 -4.11 -26.25
C VAL A 29 20.70 -4.98 -27.50
N LEU A 30 19.54 -5.48 -27.97
CA LEU A 30 19.40 -6.26 -29.21
C LEU A 30 19.92 -5.54 -30.49
N ALA A 31 20.19 -4.23 -30.45
CA ALA A 31 20.74 -3.50 -31.59
C ALA A 31 22.27 -3.63 -31.74
N THR A 32 22.95 -4.28 -30.80
CA THR A 32 24.41 -4.40 -30.77
C THR A 32 24.88 -5.76 -31.28
N ASN A 33 25.50 -5.75 -32.46
CA ASN A 33 26.04 -6.95 -33.10
C ASN A 33 27.46 -7.24 -32.60
N ALA A 34 27.83 -8.52 -32.57
CA ALA A 34 29.20 -8.96 -32.28
C ALA A 34 29.93 -9.28 -33.58
N THR A 35 31.16 -8.78 -33.77
CA THR A 35 31.98 -9.11 -34.94
C THR A 35 33.39 -9.52 -34.52
N GLN A 36 33.87 -10.64 -35.04
CA GLN A 36 35.23 -11.14 -34.80
C GLN A 36 35.87 -11.64 -36.09
N ASN A 37 37.19 -11.48 -36.20
CA ASN A 37 37.94 -11.95 -37.37
C ASN A 37 38.45 -13.39 -37.17
N PHE A 38 38.04 -14.29 -38.06
CA PHE A 38 38.46 -15.70 -38.05
C PHE A 38 39.59 -15.99 -39.05
N ALA A 39 40.09 -15.00 -39.79
CA ALA A 39 41.09 -15.24 -40.83
C ALA A 39 42.38 -15.83 -40.27
N ALA A 40 42.77 -15.44 -39.05
CA ALA A 40 43.94 -15.98 -38.36
C ALA A 40 43.81 -17.47 -37.98
N ASN A 41 42.59 -18.02 -38.00
CA ASN A 41 42.33 -19.43 -37.74
C ASN A 41 42.57 -20.33 -38.96
N PHE A 42 42.92 -19.75 -40.11
CA PHE A 42 43.21 -20.48 -41.34
C PHE A 42 44.65 -20.24 -41.80
N SER A 43 45.52 -21.23 -41.58
CA SER A 43 46.87 -21.21 -42.14
C SER A 43 46.83 -21.78 -43.56
N SER A 44 47.16 -20.95 -44.57
CA SER A 44 47.06 -21.33 -45.98
C SER A 44 48.26 -20.89 -46.83
N ALA A 45 48.54 -21.64 -47.90
CA ALA A 45 49.53 -21.32 -48.92
C ALA A 45 49.01 -21.67 -50.32
N PHE A 46 49.40 -20.90 -51.33
CA PHE A 46 48.97 -21.09 -52.72
C PHE A 46 49.81 -22.12 -53.51
N GLY A 47 50.74 -22.83 -52.87
CA GLY A 47 51.67 -23.71 -53.59
C GLY A 47 52.63 -22.94 -54.51
N ALA A 48 53.28 -23.67 -55.42
CA ALA A 48 54.23 -23.13 -56.37
C ALA A 48 53.60 -22.28 -57.49
N ASP A 49 52.31 -22.44 -57.75
CA ASP A 49 51.59 -21.83 -58.88
C ASP A 49 51.21 -20.35 -58.65
N GLY A 50 51.38 -19.89 -57.41
CA GLY A 50 51.25 -18.49 -57.02
C GLY A 50 49.83 -18.07 -56.70
N ALA A 51 49.66 -16.81 -56.32
CA ALA A 51 48.43 -16.36 -55.70
C ALA A 51 47.19 -16.41 -56.61
N GLY A 52 46.15 -17.09 -56.13
CA GLY A 52 44.76 -16.99 -56.60
C GLY A 52 43.87 -16.30 -55.56
N THR A 53 42.84 -16.98 -55.05
CA THR A 53 41.84 -16.43 -54.12
C THR A 53 41.81 -17.14 -52.76
N LEU A 54 41.37 -16.43 -51.72
CA LEU A 54 40.96 -16.98 -50.43
C LEU A 54 39.55 -16.46 -50.16
N THR A 55 38.60 -17.36 -49.96
CA THR A 55 37.19 -17.04 -49.74
C THR A 55 36.68 -17.73 -48.49
N TYR A 56 35.66 -17.13 -47.88
CA TYR A 56 35.00 -17.65 -46.68
C TYR A 56 33.53 -17.86 -46.97
N ALA A 57 32.98 -18.97 -46.47
CA ALA A 57 31.56 -19.27 -46.58
C ALA A 57 31.05 -19.91 -45.29
N LEU A 58 29.86 -19.50 -44.86
CA LEU A 58 29.16 -20.16 -43.78
C LEU A 58 28.42 -21.40 -44.30
N GLY A 59 28.43 -22.45 -43.49
CA GLY A 59 27.63 -23.66 -43.65
C GLY A 59 26.75 -23.86 -42.42
N VAL A 60 25.64 -24.57 -42.59
CA VAL A 60 24.68 -24.84 -41.52
C VAL A 60 24.15 -26.27 -41.59
N VAL A 61 23.93 -26.88 -40.44
CA VAL A 61 23.06 -28.05 -40.32
C VAL A 61 21.64 -27.53 -40.15
N ALA A 62 20.85 -27.53 -41.24
CA ALA A 62 19.49 -27.02 -41.20
C ALA A 62 18.61 -27.81 -40.22
N GLY A 63 17.82 -27.09 -39.42
CA GLY A 63 16.99 -27.68 -38.37
C GLY A 63 17.16 -26.98 -37.04
N ALA A 64 16.83 -27.66 -35.94
CA ALA A 64 16.79 -27.06 -34.61
C ALA A 64 18.16 -26.50 -34.18
N SER A 65 18.15 -25.24 -33.74
CA SER A 65 19.33 -24.56 -33.18
C SER A 65 19.63 -24.99 -31.74
N GLY A 66 18.61 -25.42 -31.01
CA GLY A 66 18.64 -25.59 -29.55
C GLY A 66 18.06 -24.40 -28.78
N LEU A 67 17.84 -23.27 -29.44
CA LEU A 67 17.27 -22.05 -28.84
C LEU A 67 15.74 -22.04 -28.96
N THR A 68 15.10 -21.30 -28.06
CA THR A 68 13.66 -21.04 -28.06
C THR A 68 13.44 -19.54 -28.02
N ASP A 69 12.59 -18.99 -28.89
CA ASP A 69 12.25 -17.57 -28.91
C ASP A 69 11.34 -17.21 -27.74
N SER A 70 11.74 -16.27 -26.88
CA SER A 70 11.01 -15.99 -25.64
C SER A 70 9.60 -15.44 -25.88
N ALA A 71 9.43 -14.61 -26.91
CA ALA A 71 8.16 -13.97 -27.19
C ALA A 71 7.10 -14.92 -27.78
N THR A 72 7.49 -15.96 -28.51
CA THR A 72 6.55 -16.94 -29.10
C THR A 72 6.55 -18.31 -28.43
N GLY A 73 7.59 -18.64 -27.66
CA GLY A 73 7.81 -19.99 -27.13
C GLY A 73 8.15 -21.02 -28.21
N GLU A 74 8.43 -20.59 -29.44
CA GLU A 74 8.74 -21.48 -30.55
C GLU A 74 10.23 -21.83 -30.61
N ALA A 75 10.54 -23.08 -30.96
CA ALA A 75 11.90 -23.49 -31.29
C ALA A 75 12.45 -22.66 -32.46
N VAL A 76 13.75 -22.34 -32.41
CA VAL A 76 14.44 -21.62 -33.47
C VAL A 76 15.13 -22.64 -34.40
N ASN A 77 14.83 -22.56 -35.70
CA ASN A 77 15.43 -23.40 -36.72
C ASN A 77 16.44 -22.61 -37.56
N LEU A 78 17.62 -23.18 -37.75
CA LEU A 78 18.67 -22.63 -38.59
C LEU A 78 18.46 -23.00 -40.06
N SER A 79 18.77 -22.05 -40.94
CA SER A 79 18.80 -22.25 -42.39
C SER A 79 19.85 -21.33 -43.01
N LEU A 80 20.25 -21.60 -44.27
CA LEU A 80 21.19 -20.76 -45.01
C LEU A 80 20.42 -20.03 -46.12
N ASN A 81 20.42 -18.70 -46.08
CA ASN A 81 19.75 -17.84 -47.04
C ASN A 81 20.75 -16.85 -47.66
N GLY A 82 21.12 -17.04 -48.92
CA GLY A 82 22.03 -16.12 -49.62
C GLY A 82 23.42 -15.99 -49.00
N GLY A 83 23.90 -17.00 -48.28
CA GLY A 83 25.20 -16.99 -47.59
C GLY A 83 25.16 -16.48 -46.14
N VAL A 84 23.98 -16.05 -45.67
CA VAL A 84 23.71 -15.69 -44.27
C VAL A 84 23.03 -16.87 -43.60
N VAL A 85 23.49 -17.25 -42.42
CA VAL A 85 22.77 -18.20 -41.56
C VAL A 85 21.66 -17.44 -40.87
N GLU A 86 20.43 -17.91 -40.97
CA GLU A 86 19.26 -17.33 -40.32
C GLU A 86 18.70 -18.34 -39.31
N GLY A 87 18.48 -17.90 -38.08
CA GLY A 87 17.66 -18.60 -37.09
C GLY A 87 16.25 -18.04 -37.10
N ARG A 88 15.25 -18.87 -37.42
CA ARG A 88 13.84 -18.45 -37.49
C ARG A 88 12.93 -19.31 -36.61
N THR A 89 11.88 -18.71 -36.05
CA THR A 89 10.88 -19.47 -35.29
C THR A 89 10.22 -20.54 -36.16
N ALA A 90 10.02 -21.73 -35.60
CA ALA A 90 9.66 -22.93 -36.36
C ALA A 90 8.32 -22.85 -37.09
N THR A 91 7.37 -22.07 -36.58
CA THR A 91 5.99 -21.99 -37.09
C THR A 91 5.69 -20.60 -37.67
N THR A 92 6.02 -19.55 -36.94
CA THR A 92 5.73 -18.16 -37.36
C THR A 92 6.80 -17.57 -38.30
N ASN A 93 7.92 -18.26 -38.48
CA ASN A 93 9.00 -17.87 -39.40
C ASN A 93 9.60 -16.47 -39.14
N GLN A 94 9.51 -16.00 -37.89
CA GLN A 94 10.10 -14.74 -37.44
C GLN A 94 11.61 -14.89 -37.31
N LEU A 95 12.37 -13.88 -37.71
CA LEU A 95 13.83 -13.89 -37.65
C LEU A 95 14.30 -13.58 -36.24
N VAL A 96 15.09 -14.48 -35.63
CA VAL A 96 15.59 -14.40 -34.26
C VAL A 96 17.05 -13.98 -34.23
N LEU A 97 17.88 -14.54 -35.11
CA LEU A 97 19.29 -14.20 -35.22
C LEU A 97 19.80 -14.38 -36.64
N THR A 98 20.92 -13.72 -36.96
CA THR A 98 21.69 -13.97 -38.18
C THR A 98 23.18 -14.12 -37.90
N VAL A 99 23.85 -14.93 -38.73
CA VAL A 99 25.31 -15.02 -38.79
C VAL A 99 25.75 -14.75 -40.22
N SER A 100 26.64 -13.80 -40.40
CA SER A 100 27.18 -13.44 -41.72
C SER A 100 28.71 -13.45 -41.70
N VAL A 101 29.33 -13.61 -42.87
CA VAL A 101 30.79 -13.54 -43.02
C VAL A 101 31.17 -12.59 -44.16
N ALA A 102 32.11 -11.69 -43.90
CA ALA A 102 32.68 -10.79 -44.89
C ALA A 102 33.90 -11.40 -45.60
N ALA A 103 34.29 -10.79 -46.72
CA ALA A 103 35.40 -11.31 -47.55
C ALA A 103 36.77 -11.34 -46.85
N ASN A 104 36.94 -10.56 -45.78
CA ASN A 104 38.15 -10.54 -44.95
C ASN A 104 38.13 -11.58 -43.80
N GLY A 105 37.07 -12.40 -43.70
CA GLY A 105 36.91 -13.39 -42.64
C GLY A 105 36.32 -12.84 -41.35
N ASP A 106 35.79 -11.61 -41.34
CA ASP A 106 34.98 -11.11 -40.23
C ASP A 106 33.64 -11.84 -40.21
N VAL A 107 33.36 -12.53 -39.11
CA VAL A 107 32.06 -13.13 -38.84
C VAL A 107 31.29 -12.18 -37.93
N THR A 108 30.01 -11.96 -38.23
CA THR A 108 29.11 -11.12 -37.43
C THR A 108 27.92 -11.93 -36.95
N LEU A 109 27.66 -11.90 -35.65
CA LEU A 109 26.44 -12.38 -34.99
C LEU A 109 25.54 -11.17 -34.70
N ASP A 110 24.29 -11.27 -35.12
CA ASP A 110 23.24 -10.28 -34.92
C ASP A 110 22.04 -10.99 -34.29
N GLN A 111 21.63 -10.54 -33.10
CA GLN A 111 20.46 -11.05 -32.40
C GLN A 111 19.34 -10.02 -32.49
N LEU A 112 18.19 -10.47 -32.98
CA LEU A 112 17.04 -9.60 -33.25
C LEU A 112 15.90 -9.82 -32.26
N ARG A 113 15.91 -10.95 -31.53
CA ARG A 113 14.87 -11.35 -30.58
C ARG A 113 15.50 -12.11 -29.42
N ALA A 114 14.95 -11.90 -28.22
CA ALA A 114 15.32 -12.61 -27.00
C ALA A 114 15.08 -14.11 -27.11
N VAL A 115 15.92 -14.90 -26.44
CA VAL A 115 15.78 -16.36 -26.34
C VAL A 115 15.70 -16.78 -24.88
N ILE A 116 15.07 -17.93 -24.63
CA ILE A 116 14.95 -18.49 -23.28
C ILE A 116 16.31 -19.00 -22.81
N HIS A 117 16.75 -18.57 -21.63
CA HIS A 117 17.95 -19.07 -21.00
C HIS A 117 17.66 -20.19 -19.98
N PRO A 118 18.63 -21.09 -19.73
CA PRO A 118 18.39 -22.29 -18.92
C PRO A 118 18.54 -22.11 -17.40
N ASP A 119 19.28 -21.11 -16.91
CA ASP A 119 19.63 -20.96 -15.49
C ASP A 119 18.90 -19.80 -14.81
N ALA A 120 17.65 -20.05 -14.40
CA ALA A 120 16.79 -19.13 -13.64
C ALA A 120 17.33 -18.65 -12.26
N THR A 121 18.56 -19.05 -11.88
CA THR A 121 19.25 -18.54 -10.68
C THR A 121 20.33 -17.52 -10.99
N ASN A 122 20.59 -17.28 -12.27
CA ASN A 122 21.58 -16.33 -12.75
C ASN A 122 20.98 -15.46 -13.86
N PRO A 123 20.44 -14.28 -13.52
CA PRO A 123 19.80 -13.36 -14.46
C PRO A 123 20.71 -12.68 -15.51
N ASP A 124 21.96 -13.15 -15.64
CA ASP A 124 22.91 -12.76 -16.70
C ASP A 124 23.69 -14.03 -17.11
N ASP A 125 22.98 -15.14 -17.26
CA ASP A 125 23.59 -16.38 -17.76
C ASP A 125 23.86 -16.26 -19.27
N SER A 126 24.17 -17.39 -19.89
CA SER A 126 24.57 -17.39 -21.29
C SER A 126 24.16 -18.67 -21.97
N THR A 127 23.64 -18.51 -23.17
CA THR A 127 23.29 -19.62 -24.04
C THR A 127 24.03 -19.54 -25.38
N SER A 128 24.00 -20.65 -26.10
CA SER A 128 24.58 -20.79 -27.43
C SER A 128 23.81 -21.87 -28.20
N LEU A 129 24.22 -22.16 -29.44
CA LEU A 129 23.62 -23.28 -30.16
C LEU A 129 23.81 -24.60 -29.38
N ALA A 130 22.95 -25.60 -29.64
CA ALA A 130 23.02 -26.88 -28.91
C ALA A 130 24.22 -27.76 -29.32
N SER A 131 24.87 -27.46 -30.46
CA SER A 131 26.06 -28.16 -30.91
C SER A 131 26.94 -27.26 -31.76
N ASP A 132 28.25 -27.44 -31.59
CA ASP A 132 29.25 -26.59 -32.22
C ASP A 132 29.24 -26.67 -33.75
N ASN A 133 28.97 -27.85 -34.29
CA ASN A 133 28.94 -28.09 -35.72
C ASN A 133 27.63 -27.67 -36.41
N LEU A 134 26.69 -27.02 -35.71
CA LEU A 134 25.46 -26.52 -36.31
C LEU A 134 25.73 -25.36 -37.28
N VAL A 135 26.74 -24.55 -36.99
CA VAL A 135 27.24 -23.51 -37.89
C VAL A 135 28.73 -23.72 -38.11
N THR A 136 29.15 -23.68 -39.37
CA THR A 136 30.56 -23.89 -39.75
C THR A 136 31.07 -22.74 -40.59
N LEU A 137 32.34 -22.38 -40.44
CA LEU A 137 33.04 -21.46 -41.32
C LEU A 137 34.05 -22.24 -42.18
N THR A 138 33.85 -22.24 -43.49
CA THR A 138 34.78 -22.89 -44.44
C THR A 138 35.59 -21.84 -45.18
N ALA A 139 36.90 -21.97 -45.14
CA ALA A 139 37.81 -21.19 -45.96
C ALA A 139 38.28 -22.03 -47.16
N THR A 140 38.17 -21.48 -48.36
CA THR A 140 38.62 -22.13 -49.61
C THR A 140 39.74 -21.30 -50.23
N LYS A 141 40.89 -21.94 -50.42
CA LYS A 141 42.08 -21.40 -51.07
C LYS A 141 42.17 -21.96 -52.47
N THR A 142 42.23 -21.10 -53.48
CA THR A 142 42.41 -21.47 -54.88
C THR A 142 43.67 -20.80 -55.41
N ASP A 143 44.57 -21.52 -56.08
CA ASP A 143 45.76 -20.94 -56.70
C ASP A 143 45.47 -20.40 -58.11
N LYS A 144 46.51 -20.21 -58.91
CA LYS A 144 46.44 -19.45 -60.16
C LYS A 144 45.90 -20.25 -61.34
N ASP A 145 46.15 -21.56 -61.40
CA ASP A 145 45.68 -22.43 -62.47
C ASP A 145 44.42 -23.21 -62.10
N GLY A 146 44.01 -23.15 -60.83
CA GLY A 146 42.64 -23.43 -60.39
C GLY A 146 42.52 -24.57 -59.38
N ASP A 147 43.63 -25.11 -58.90
CA ASP A 147 43.62 -26.09 -57.84
C ASP A 147 43.10 -25.46 -56.54
N SER A 148 42.34 -26.24 -55.75
CA SER A 148 41.66 -25.73 -54.55
C SER A 148 41.80 -26.66 -53.36
N ALA A 149 41.99 -26.06 -52.18
CA ALA A 149 41.98 -26.73 -50.89
C ALA A 149 41.06 -25.97 -49.92
N GLN A 150 40.45 -26.69 -48.97
CA GLN A 150 39.55 -26.09 -47.99
C GLN A 150 39.78 -26.61 -46.58
N ALA A 151 39.47 -25.79 -45.59
CA ALA A 151 39.43 -26.17 -44.18
C ALA A 151 38.17 -25.58 -43.54
N THR A 152 37.62 -26.26 -42.55
CA THR A 152 36.35 -25.92 -41.91
C THR A 152 36.51 -25.84 -40.40
N LEU A 153 35.99 -24.77 -39.81
CA LEU A 153 35.80 -24.60 -38.36
C LEU A 153 34.34 -24.80 -38.03
N ASN A 154 34.07 -25.43 -36.89
CA ASN A 154 32.77 -25.39 -36.25
C ASN A 154 32.76 -24.13 -35.38
N ILE A 155 31.69 -23.35 -35.40
CA ILE A 155 31.64 -22.08 -34.67
C ILE A 155 30.32 -21.91 -33.89
N GLY A 156 29.51 -22.97 -33.78
CA GLY A 156 28.18 -22.90 -33.22
C GLY A 156 28.17 -22.58 -31.73
N GLN A 157 29.12 -23.09 -30.95
CA GLN A 157 29.25 -22.72 -29.52
C GLN A 157 30.00 -21.40 -29.33
N ASN A 158 30.64 -20.86 -30.37
CA ASN A 158 31.29 -19.56 -30.33
C ASN A 158 30.29 -18.41 -30.46
N LEU A 159 29.02 -18.71 -30.78
CA LEU A 159 27.91 -17.77 -30.80
C LEU A 159 27.27 -17.74 -29.41
N VAL A 160 27.65 -16.75 -28.60
CA VAL A 160 27.18 -16.61 -27.22
C VAL A 160 26.15 -15.50 -27.16
N ILE A 161 25.02 -15.79 -26.53
CA ILE A 161 23.95 -14.86 -26.24
C ILE A 161 23.92 -14.69 -24.72
N LYS A 162 24.00 -13.45 -24.28
CA LYS A 162 23.93 -13.03 -22.89
C LYS A 162 22.51 -12.60 -22.53
N ASP A 163 22.03 -13.06 -21.39
CA ASP A 163 20.69 -12.76 -20.91
C ASP A 163 20.54 -11.31 -20.42
N ASP A 164 19.32 -10.79 -20.48
CA ASP A 164 18.90 -9.52 -19.88
C ASP A 164 17.85 -9.82 -18.82
N GLY A 165 18.31 -10.16 -17.61
CA GLY A 165 17.41 -10.55 -16.54
C GLY A 165 16.56 -9.41 -15.96
N PRO A 166 15.68 -9.74 -15.00
CA PRO A 166 14.75 -8.79 -14.46
C PRO A 166 15.45 -7.86 -13.46
N ALA A 167 14.89 -6.66 -13.29
CA ALA A 167 15.26 -5.71 -12.25
C ALA A 167 14.02 -5.23 -11.52
N LEU A 168 14.10 -5.08 -10.21
CA LEU A 168 12.99 -4.63 -9.37
C LEU A 168 13.53 -3.74 -8.24
N ALA A 169 12.87 -2.59 -8.02
CA ALA A 169 13.17 -1.73 -6.88
C ALA A 169 11.88 -1.09 -6.37
N PHE A 170 11.64 -1.18 -5.07
CA PHE A 170 10.62 -0.45 -4.34
C PHE A 170 11.30 0.56 -3.39
N GLY A 171 10.70 1.73 -3.24
CA GLY A 171 11.00 2.66 -2.15
C GLY A 171 10.03 2.46 -0.99
N ASN A 172 10.42 2.88 0.20
CA ASN A 172 9.56 2.85 1.37
C ASN A 172 8.47 3.92 1.28
N LEU A 173 7.42 3.68 2.04
CA LEU A 173 6.33 4.60 2.25
C LEU A 173 6.35 5.02 3.73
N ILE A 174 6.48 6.31 3.96
CA ILE A 174 6.45 6.92 5.28
C ILE A 174 5.20 7.79 5.28
N GLY A 175 4.18 7.45 6.05
CA GLY A 175 2.90 8.14 5.97
C GLY A 175 2.18 8.20 7.30
N THR A 176 0.91 8.56 7.24
CA THR A 176 -0.01 8.59 8.37
C THR A 176 -0.92 7.37 8.35
N GLY A 177 -1.52 7.02 9.49
CA GLY A 177 -2.53 5.96 9.61
C GLY A 177 -3.93 6.29 9.07
N SER A 178 -4.06 7.30 8.20
CA SER A 178 -5.37 7.80 7.74
C SER A 178 -6.04 6.92 6.69
N VAL A 179 -7.32 7.17 6.42
CA VAL A 179 -8.12 6.46 5.40
C VAL A 179 -7.77 6.87 3.97
N LEU A 180 -6.91 7.87 3.76
CA LEU A 180 -6.47 8.22 2.42
C LEU A 180 -5.38 7.26 1.95
N ALA A 181 -5.44 6.93 0.67
CA ALA A 181 -4.39 6.16 0.03
C ALA A 181 -3.05 6.90 0.14
N GLN A 182 -2.06 6.20 0.68
CA GLN A 182 -0.69 6.65 0.79
C GLN A 182 0.10 6.12 -0.39
N TYR A 183 1.07 6.88 -0.90
CA TYR A 183 1.79 6.54 -2.12
C TYR A 183 3.29 6.35 -1.88
N GLY A 184 3.86 5.35 -2.55
CA GLY A 184 5.29 5.15 -2.71
C GLY A 184 5.65 4.97 -4.18
N PHE A 185 6.95 4.74 -4.45
CA PHE A 185 7.47 4.59 -5.80
C PHE A 185 8.16 3.26 -6.00
N TRP A 186 8.05 2.72 -7.20
CA TRP A 186 8.68 1.48 -7.60
C TRP A 186 9.06 1.50 -9.07
N SER A 187 9.96 0.59 -9.45
CA SER A 187 10.38 0.41 -10.83
C SER A 187 10.60 -1.06 -11.11
N LYS A 188 10.33 -1.47 -12.35
CA LYS A 188 10.61 -2.80 -12.85
C LYS A 188 11.17 -2.80 -14.26
N SER A 189 12.08 -3.73 -14.54
CA SER A 189 12.44 -4.20 -15.87
C SER A 189 12.25 -5.71 -15.87
N ALA A 190 11.68 -6.26 -16.93
CA ALA A 190 11.41 -7.69 -17.04
C ALA A 190 12.31 -8.34 -18.11
N GLY A 191 13.45 -7.73 -18.39
CA GLY A 191 14.30 -8.17 -19.48
C GLY A 191 13.76 -7.93 -20.89
N ALA A 192 14.56 -8.34 -21.86
CA ALA A 192 14.21 -8.36 -23.28
C ALA A 192 13.22 -9.49 -23.61
N ASP A 193 13.22 -10.57 -22.83
CA ASP A 193 12.32 -11.71 -22.92
C ASP A 193 10.91 -11.35 -22.41
N GLY A 194 10.82 -10.41 -21.47
CA GLY A 194 9.63 -9.78 -20.92
C GLY A 194 8.98 -10.60 -19.80
N LEU A 195 7.91 -10.06 -19.19
CA LEU A 195 7.28 -10.66 -18.01
C LEU A 195 6.81 -12.11 -18.20
N GLY A 196 7.06 -12.92 -17.17
CA GLY A 196 6.55 -14.28 -17.02
C GLY A 196 5.10 -14.33 -16.55
N THR A 197 4.58 -15.56 -16.44
CA THR A 197 3.18 -15.79 -16.03
C THR A 197 2.90 -15.44 -14.57
N THR A 198 3.90 -15.52 -13.70
CA THR A 198 3.82 -15.13 -12.28
C THR A 198 3.91 -13.62 -12.09
N GLY A 199 4.54 -12.90 -13.02
CA GLY A 199 4.61 -11.43 -12.99
C GLY A 199 5.26 -10.88 -11.72
N LEU A 200 4.58 -9.94 -11.07
CA LEU A 200 4.99 -9.34 -9.80
C LEU A 200 4.17 -9.98 -8.66
N ASN A 201 4.87 -10.51 -7.67
CA ASN A 201 4.28 -10.97 -6.42
C ASN A 201 4.75 -10.07 -5.27
N ILE A 202 3.83 -9.62 -4.42
CA ILE A 202 4.14 -8.91 -3.18
C ILE A 202 3.54 -9.68 -2.01
N SER A 203 4.34 -9.87 -0.96
CA SER A 203 3.93 -10.58 0.25
C SER A 203 4.29 -9.78 1.50
N LEU A 204 3.42 -9.84 2.51
CA LEU A 204 3.69 -9.30 3.84
C LEU A 204 4.73 -10.19 4.54
N VAL A 205 5.81 -9.59 5.02
CA VAL A 205 6.91 -10.31 5.66
C VAL A 205 6.39 -11.07 6.89
N ASN A 206 6.57 -12.39 6.87
CA ASN A 206 6.13 -13.31 7.92
C ASN A 206 4.61 -13.28 8.25
N GLY A 207 3.78 -12.66 7.42
CA GLY A 207 2.35 -12.46 7.71
C GLY A 207 2.10 -11.67 8.99
N GLN A 208 2.96 -10.69 9.29
CA GLN A 208 2.98 -9.94 10.55
C GLN A 208 3.25 -8.46 10.31
N PHE A 209 2.89 -7.64 11.28
CA PHE A 209 3.23 -6.22 11.33
C PHE A 209 3.59 -5.83 12.77
N THR A 210 4.29 -4.70 12.92
CA THR A 210 4.65 -4.18 14.24
C THR A 210 3.74 -3.01 14.59
N LEU A 211 3.17 -3.05 15.79
CA LEU A 211 2.54 -1.93 16.47
C LEU A 211 3.58 -1.29 17.38
N VAL A 212 3.78 0.03 17.30
CA VAL A 212 4.63 0.81 18.20
C VAL A 212 3.77 1.70 19.06
N ARG A 213 3.67 1.40 20.35
CA ARG A 213 2.83 2.13 21.30
C ARG A 213 3.40 3.53 21.60
N PRO A 214 2.57 4.44 22.16
CA PRO A 214 3.01 5.77 22.58
C PRO A 214 4.21 5.79 23.56
N ASP A 215 4.41 4.72 24.33
CA ASP A 215 5.56 4.55 25.22
C ASP A 215 6.81 3.94 24.52
N ASN A 216 6.78 3.87 23.19
CA ASN A 216 7.76 3.24 22.30
C ASN A 216 7.92 1.72 22.50
N THR A 217 7.08 1.07 23.30
CA THR A 217 7.05 -0.39 23.34
C THR A 217 6.42 -0.94 22.07
N THR A 218 6.70 -2.20 21.74
CA THR A 218 6.20 -2.80 20.51
C THR A 218 5.43 -4.09 20.79
N THR A 219 4.39 -4.30 19.99
CA THR A 219 3.67 -5.57 19.89
C THR A 219 3.59 -6.01 18.44
N THR A 220 3.30 -7.29 18.23
CA THR A 220 3.22 -7.87 16.90
C THR A 220 1.78 -8.26 16.61
N GLY A 221 1.24 -7.68 15.55
CA GLY A 221 -0.03 -8.11 14.99
C GLY A 221 0.16 -9.10 13.85
N THR A 222 -0.94 -9.70 13.41
CA THR A 222 -0.97 -10.64 12.29
C THR A 222 -1.58 -9.99 11.06
N GLY A 223 -1.10 -10.34 9.87
CA GLY A 223 -1.60 -9.77 8.64
C GLY A 223 -1.69 -10.78 7.49
N THR A 224 -2.54 -10.45 6.52
CA THR A 224 -2.68 -11.20 5.26
C THR A 224 -2.48 -10.24 4.09
N LEU A 225 -2.00 -10.77 2.96
CA LEU A 225 -1.96 -10.06 1.69
C LEU A 225 -2.16 -11.07 0.57
N THR A 226 -3.16 -10.85 -0.27
CA THR A 226 -3.52 -11.75 -1.37
C THR A 226 -3.68 -10.95 -2.65
N GLU A 227 -3.06 -11.43 -3.72
CA GLU A 227 -3.22 -10.85 -5.06
C GLU A 227 -4.65 -11.05 -5.57
N LEU A 228 -5.24 -9.98 -6.09
CA LEU A 228 -6.58 -9.96 -6.67
C LEU A 228 -6.54 -10.35 -8.14
N VAL A 229 -7.64 -10.90 -8.65
CA VAL A 229 -7.78 -11.27 -10.08
C VAL A 229 -8.79 -10.35 -10.75
N PRO A 230 -8.46 -9.72 -11.90
CA PRO A 230 -7.21 -9.83 -12.65
C PRO A 230 -6.07 -8.97 -12.08
N SER A 231 -4.85 -9.52 -12.06
CA SER A 231 -3.60 -8.80 -11.76
C SER A 231 -2.50 -9.34 -12.69
N PRO A 232 -1.79 -8.49 -13.46
CA PRO A 232 -2.09 -7.08 -13.64
C PRO A 232 -3.46 -6.87 -14.30
N ASP A 233 -4.13 -5.76 -13.97
CA ASP A 233 -5.41 -5.39 -14.58
C ASP A 233 -5.23 -4.85 -16.02
N LEU A 234 -6.33 -4.40 -16.64
CA LEU A 234 -6.29 -3.84 -18.02
C LEU A 234 -5.42 -2.58 -18.16
N ASN A 235 -5.13 -1.88 -17.06
CA ASN A 235 -4.25 -0.72 -17.02
C ASN A 235 -2.81 -1.08 -16.62
N GLY A 236 -2.54 -2.36 -16.38
CA GLY A 236 -1.22 -2.86 -16.00
C GLY A 236 -0.93 -2.77 -14.49
N ALA A 237 -1.93 -2.50 -13.64
CA ALA A 237 -1.74 -2.39 -12.20
C ALA A 237 -1.85 -3.76 -11.51
N TYR A 238 -0.94 -4.06 -10.59
CA TYR A 238 -1.00 -5.24 -9.73
C TYR A 238 -1.73 -4.90 -8.45
N GLN A 239 -2.78 -5.65 -8.12
CA GLN A 239 -3.69 -5.32 -7.02
C GLN A 239 -3.66 -6.41 -5.96
N PHE A 240 -3.58 -6.01 -4.70
CA PHE A 240 -3.56 -6.90 -3.56
C PHE A 240 -4.53 -6.39 -2.49
N ALA A 241 -5.18 -7.31 -1.77
CA ALA A 241 -5.99 -6.99 -0.60
C ALA A 241 -5.53 -7.82 0.59
N GLY A 242 -5.63 -7.22 1.76
CA GLY A 242 -5.15 -7.78 3.01
C GLY A 242 -5.96 -7.34 4.20
N THR A 243 -5.67 -7.97 5.33
CA THR A 243 -6.25 -7.64 6.63
C THR A 243 -5.13 -7.56 7.64
N LEU A 244 -5.17 -6.59 8.56
CA LEU A 244 -4.30 -6.51 9.72
C LEU A 244 -5.14 -6.77 10.98
N THR A 245 -4.69 -7.64 11.88
CA THR A 245 -5.36 -7.95 13.13
C THR A 245 -4.40 -7.79 14.30
N GLY A 246 -4.76 -6.94 15.26
CA GLY A 246 -3.94 -6.65 16.44
C GLY A 246 -4.65 -5.80 17.50
N ASP A 247 -3.90 -5.50 18.56
CA ASP A 247 -4.29 -4.70 19.74
C ASP A 247 -4.22 -3.19 19.41
N PHE A 248 -5.17 -2.70 18.59
CA PHE A 248 -5.20 -1.30 18.12
C PHE A 248 -5.74 -0.30 19.17
N ASP A 249 -6.44 -0.77 20.20
CA ASP A 249 -6.95 0.04 21.32
C ASP A 249 -5.99 0.08 22.52
N ASN A 250 -4.83 -0.60 22.41
CA ASN A 250 -3.81 -0.70 23.44
C ASN A 250 -4.36 -1.23 24.78
N ASN A 251 -5.34 -2.13 24.73
CA ASN A 251 -5.96 -2.72 25.90
C ASN A 251 -5.87 -4.25 25.82
N ALA A 252 -4.90 -4.82 26.53
CA ALA A 252 -4.70 -6.27 26.57
C ALA A 252 -5.89 -7.09 27.12
N ALA A 253 -6.94 -6.46 27.66
CA ALA A 253 -8.15 -7.12 28.11
C ALA A 253 -9.26 -7.20 27.04
N THR A 254 -9.18 -6.40 25.98
CA THR A 254 -10.07 -6.47 24.81
C THR A 254 -9.51 -7.45 23.79
N ALA A 255 -10.35 -7.85 22.83
CA ALA A 255 -9.93 -8.74 21.76
C ALA A 255 -9.36 -7.92 20.60
N ASP A 256 -8.29 -8.42 19.98
CA ASP A 256 -7.73 -7.84 18.76
C ASP A 256 -8.81 -7.55 17.71
N THR A 257 -8.73 -6.37 17.10
CA THR A 257 -9.62 -5.95 16.02
C THR A 257 -8.94 -6.10 14.67
N THR A 258 -9.74 -6.15 13.60
CA THR A 258 -9.26 -6.34 12.23
C THR A 258 -9.52 -5.10 11.38
N VAL A 259 -8.51 -4.67 10.63
CA VAL A 259 -8.59 -3.60 9.64
C VAL A 259 -8.29 -4.13 8.24
N ASP A 260 -9.11 -3.75 7.27
CA ASP A 260 -8.89 -4.07 5.86
C ASP A 260 -7.96 -3.05 5.19
N TYR A 261 -7.08 -3.54 4.31
CA TYR A 261 -6.21 -2.66 3.50
C TYR A 261 -6.01 -3.22 2.08
N THR A 262 -5.67 -2.33 1.16
CA THR A 262 -5.26 -2.70 -0.20
C THR A 262 -3.87 -2.16 -0.52
N LEU A 263 -3.17 -2.87 -1.39
CA LEU A 263 -1.90 -2.44 -1.97
C LEU A 263 -2.02 -2.54 -3.48
N THR A 264 -1.78 -1.45 -4.20
CA THR A 264 -1.83 -1.43 -5.67
C THR A 264 -0.53 -0.89 -6.23
N ALA A 265 0.20 -1.70 -7.01
CA ALA A 265 1.38 -1.28 -7.74
C ALA A 265 1.01 -0.88 -9.18
N PHE A 266 1.02 0.43 -9.45
CA PHE A 266 0.57 1.00 -10.73
C PHE A 266 1.67 0.96 -11.80
N ALA A 267 1.25 0.85 -13.07
CA ALA A 267 2.16 0.81 -14.22
C ALA A 267 2.96 2.11 -14.44
N ASN A 268 2.58 3.23 -13.81
CA ASN A 268 3.28 4.51 -13.87
C ASN A 268 4.51 4.58 -12.94
N GLY A 269 4.78 3.54 -12.14
CA GLY A 269 5.89 3.50 -11.19
C GLY A 269 5.56 4.05 -9.80
N SER A 270 4.29 4.35 -9.50
CA SER A 270 3.84 4.53 -8.12
C SER A 270 3.14 3.27 -7.59
N TYR A 271 3.09 3.11 -6.28
CA TYR A 271 2.20 2.17 -5.62
C TYR A 271 1.38 2.91 -4.56
N ALA A 272 0.17 2.43 -4.29
CA ALA A 272 -0.67 2.94 -3.21
C ALA A 272 -0.89 1.88 -2.15
N LEU A 273 -0.85 2.28 -0.88
CA LEU A 273 -1.34 1.55 0.27
C LEU A 273 -2.58 2.30 0.78
N ASP A 274 -3.74 1.65 0.74
CA ASP A 274 -5.02 2.24 1.13
C ASP A 274 -5.59 1.50 2.33
N LEU A 275 -5.75 2.22 3.43
CA LEU A 275 -6.36 1.72 4.65
C LEU A 275 -7.87 1.95 4.57
N VAL A 276 -8.62 0.88 4.32
CA VAL A 276 -10.07 1.00 4.08
C VAL A 276 -10.81 1.61 5.26
N GLN A 277 -10.32 1.38 6.48
CA GLN A 277 -10.93 1.88 7.72
C GLN A 277 -9.99 2.82 8.51
N GLY A 278 -8.75 3.05 8.05
CA GLY A 278 -7.73 3.77 8.84
C GLY A 278 -7.38 3.05 10.15
N PHE A 279 -6.56 3.68 10.98
CA PHE A 279 -6.30 3.23 12.35
C PHE A 279 -6.61 4.36 13.33
N ALA A 280 -7.81 4.34 13.89
CA ALA A 280 -8.18 5.21 15.00
C ALA A 280 -8.29 4.39 16.29
N SER A 281 -7.98 5.00 17.43
CA SER A 281 -8.19 4.38 18.74
C SER A 281 -9.52 4.84 19.31
N THR A 282 -10.34 3.90 19.77
CA THR A 282 -11.60 4.23 20.44
C THR A 282 -11.44 4.14 21.95
N ILE A 283 -11.65 5.26 22.66
CA ILE A 283 -11.86 5.21 24.12
C ILE A 283 -13.32 4.84 24.36
N VAL A 284 -13.54 3.76 25.12
CA VAL A 284 -14.88 3.33 25.52
C VAL A 284 -15.00 3.46 27.03
N LEU A 285 -15.64 4.53 27.49
CA LEU A 285 -15.98 4.71 28.89
C LEU A 285 -17.32 4.05 29.19
N SER A 286 -17.46 3.41 30.35
CA SER A 286 -18.71 2.77 30.76
C SER A 286 -19.29 3.46 31.99
N SER A 287 -20.57 3.81 31.92
CA SER A 287 -21.33 4.24 33.11
C SER A 287 -21.35 3.19 34.24
N ALA A 288 -21.04 1.92 33.96
CA ALA A 288 -20.89 0.88 34.98
C ALA A 288 -19.70 1.11 35.91
N ASP A 289 -18.67 1.82 35.42
CA ASP A 289 -17.44 2.13 36.15
C ASP A 289 -17.53 3.47 36.89
N GLY A 290 -18.61 4.22 36.66
CA GLY A 290 -18.84 5.53 37.26
C GLY A 290 -19.49 5.51 38.63
N ALA A 291 -19.32 6.62 39.36
CA ALA A 291 -20.01 6.88 40.63
C ALA A 291 -20.66 8.26 40.62
N LEU A 292 -21.87 8.37 41.17
CA LEU A 292 -22.55 9.67 41.21
C LEU A 292 -21.82 10.64 42.13
N ALA A 293 -21.71 11.88 41.67
CA ALA A 293 -21.26 12.99 42.48
C ALA A 293 -22.14 13.17 43.73
N ALA A 294 -21.58 13.83 44.75
CA ALA A 294 -22.30 14.11 45.98
C ALA A 294 -23.49 15.04 45.71
N GLY A 295 -24.70 14.54 45.94
CA GLY A 295 -25.96 15.23 45.67
C GLY A 295 -27.13 14.40 46.20
N GLY A 296 -28.28 15.03 46.43
CA GLY A 296 -29.49 14.33 46.84
C GLY A 296 -30.15 13.63 45.66
N PRO A 297 -31.33 13.02 45.85
CA PRO A 297 -32.23 12.74 44.75
C PRO A 297 -32.68 14.05 44.11
N ASP A 298 -32.09 14.39 42.97
CA ASP A 298 -32.31 15.64 42.24
C ASP A 298 -32.58 15.33 40.74
N PRO A 299 -33.31 16.20 40.01
CA PRO A 299 -33.60 16.03 38.59
C PRO A 299 -32.39 16.20 37.66
N VAL A 300 -31.29 16.77 38.15
CA VAL A 300 -29.99 16.81 37.47
C VAL A 300 -28.98 16.06 38.32
N ARG A 301 -28.16 15.19 37.73
CA ARG A 301 -27.14 14.38 38.43
C ARG A 301 -25.88 14.22 37.57
N THR A 302 -24.71 14.44 38.15
CA THR A 302 -23.43 14.12 37.52
C THR A 302 -22.94 12.72 37.90
N LEU A 303 -22.60 11.92 36.89
CA LEU A 303 -21.86 10.67 37.02
C LEU A 303 -20.37 10.93 36.72
N LEU A 304 -19.48 10.54 37.62
CA LEU A 304 -18.04 10.65 37.45
C LEU A 304 -17.48 9.29 37.04
N ILE A 305 -16.91 9.17 35.84
CA ILE A 305 -16.25 7.96 35.35
C ILE A 305 -14.73 8.19 35.41
N PRO A 306 -13.95 7.36 36.13
CA PRO A 306 -12.49 7.50 36.11
C PRO A 306 -11.94 7.39 34.69
N GLU A 307 -11.13 8.37 34.28
CA GLU A 307 -10.42 8.29 33.00
C GLU A 307 -9.23 7.32 33.10
N PRO A 308 -8.87 6.62 32.01
CA PRO A 308 -7.65 5.82 31.97
C PRO A 308 -6.41 6.74 31.95
N ASP A 309 -5.85 7.06 33.12
CA ASP A 309 -4.54 7.73 33.35
C ASP A 309 -4.01 8.62 32.18
N ASP A 310 -4.69 9.71 31.81
CA ASP A 310 -4.14 10.77 30.94
C ASP A 310 -3.54 11.91 31.81
N PRO A 311 -2.22 12.16 31.75
CA PRO A 311 -1.57 13.24 32.50
C PRO A 311 -1.80 14.67 31.96
N ALA A 312 -2.51 14.86 30.84
CA ALA A 312 -2.67 16.16 30.18
C ALA A 312 -3.96 16.93 30.56
N ILE A 313 -5.00 16.26 31.04
CA ILE A 313 -6.28 16.88 31.43
C ILE A 313 -6.42 16.87 32.96
N PRO A 314 -6.56 18.04 33.63
CA PRO A 314 -6.52 18.11 35.09
C PRO A 314 -7.81 17.67 35.81
N SER A 315 -8.75 16.99 35.15
CA SER A 315 -9.88 16.34 35.83
C SER A 315 -9.57 14.86 36.07
N PRO A 316 -9.73 14.32 37.29
CA PRO A 316 -9.45 12.91 37.57
C PRO A 316 -10.51 11.93 37.01
N SER A 317 -11.52 12.43 36.29
CA SER A 317 -12.68 11.67 35.80
C SER A 317 -13.48 12.44 34.74
N GLU A 318 -13.98 11.74 33.72
CA GLU A 318 -15.01 12.21 32.78
C GLU A 318 -16.31 12.49 33.56
N GLU A 319 -16.86 13.69 33.40
CA GLU A 319 -18.13 14.08 34.02
C GLU A 319 -19.30 13.94 33.04
N ILE A 320 -20.34 13.19 33.42
CA ILE A 320 -21.53 13.03 32.59
C ILE A 320 -22.74 13.57 33.34
N VAL A 321 -23.30 14.67 32.84
CA VAL A 321 -24.46 15.32 33.41
C VAL A 321 -25.73 14.71 32.81
N PHE A 322 -26.51 14.06 33.67
CA PHE A 322 -27.84 13.57 33.34
C PHE A 322 -28.88 14.55 33.85
N PHE A 323 -29.89 14.88 33.05
CA PHE A 323 -31.06 15.59 33.55
C PHE A 323 -32.37 15.02 33.03
N SER A 324 -33.39 15.00 33.88
CA SER A 324 -34.76 14.61 33.53
C SER A 324 -35.36 15.68 32.63
N ALA A 325 -35.51 15.39 31.35
CA ALA A 325 -36.10 16.30 30.39
C ALA A 325 -37.61 16.05 30.33
N LYS A 326 -38.40 17.12 30.16
CA LYS A 326 -39.81 16.94 29.81
C LYS A 326 -39.89 16.37 28.40
N ALA A 327 -40.62 15.28 28.21
CA ALA A 327 -40.72 14.59 26.92
C ALA A 327 -41.18 15.49 25.74
N LEU A 328 -41.96 16.54 26.02
CA LEU A 328 -42.42 17.53 25.04
C LEU A 328 -41.68 18.88 25.08
N ALA A 329 -40.53 18.96 25.76
CA ALA A 329 -39.69 20.16 25.72
C ALA A 329 -39.27 20.48 24.28
N SER A 330 -39.14 21.78 23.95
CA SER A 330 -38.68 22.16 22.62
C SER A 330 -37.20 21.82 22.45
N THR A 331 -36.78 21.49 21.23
CA THR A 331 -35.37 21.18 20.95
C THR A 331 -34.44 22.34 21.28
N ALA A 332 -34.89 23.58 21.07
CA ALA A 332 -34.12 24.78 21.40
C ALA A 332 -33.95 24.99 22.92
N ASP A 333 -34.95 24.61 23.72
CA ASP A 333 -34.85 24.69 25.18
C ASP A 333 -33.88 23.63 25.71
N ILE A 334 -33.92 22.42 25.18
CA ILE A 334 -32.95 21.36 25.51
C ILE A 334 -31.55 21.76 25.07
N LEU A 335 -31.38 22.31 23.86
CA LEU A 335 -30.10 22.86 23.37
C LEU A 335 -29.53 23.93 24.31
N THR A 336 -30.40 24.76 24.91
CA THR A 336 -29.96 25.75 25.91
C THR A 336 -29.45 25.10 27.21
N GLY A 337 -29.97 23.92 27.56
CA GLY A 337 -29.58 23.17 28.75
C GLY A 337 -28.34 22.29 28.57
N ILE A 338 -28.06 21.83 27.34
CA ILE A 338 -26.82 21.09 27.05
C ILE A 338 -25.63 22.00 26.82
N GLY A 339 -25.82 23.24 26.33
CA GLY A 339 -24.69 24.06 25.92
C GLY A 339 -24.42 23.91 24.42
N LEU A 340 -23.17 24.16 23.99
CA LEU A 340 -22.79 24.18 22.58
C LEU A 340 -21.34 23.74 22.51
N GLY A 341 -21.12 22.42 22.37
CA GLY A 341 -19.81 21.80 22.51
C GLY A 341 -19.20 22.03 23.90
N GLU A 342 -17.88 21.87 23.98
CA GLU A 342 -17.17 21.97 25.26
C GLU A 342 -16.81 23.43 25.64
N PRO A 343 -16.91 23.83 26.93
CA PRO A 343 -17.30 23.01 28.09
C PRO A 343 -18.81 23.01 28.36
N ASP A 344 -19.29 21.88 28.87
CA ASP A 344 -20.69 21.67 29.20
C ASP A 344 -21.18 22.30 30.51
N PRO A 345 -22.50 22.60 30.65
CA PRO A 345 -23.10 23.05 31.88
C PRO A 345 -23.04 22.00 32.99
N THR A 346 -22.33 22.33 34.07
CA THR A 346 -22.31 21.51 35.30
C THR A 346 -23.70 21.29 35.92
N GLU A 347 -23.86 20.26 36.75
CA GLU A 347 -25.10 20.01 37.53
C GLU A 347 -25.59 21.27 38.25
N ALA A 348 -24.69 22.04 38.86
CA ALA A 348 -25.03 23.28 39.57
C ALA A 348 -25.61 24.38 38.66
N ALA A 349 -25.25 24.40 37.37
CA ALA A 349 -25.75 25.37 36.41
C ALA A 349 -27.18 25.05 35.97
N LEU A 350 -27.56 23.77 35.94
CA LEU A 350 -28.90 23.31 35.53
C LEU A 350 -29.86 23.15 36.71
N GLN A 351 -29.36 22.71 37.86
CA GLN A 351 -30.12 22.48 39.11
C GLN A 351 -30.46 23.79 39.84
N THR A 352 -31.18 24.70 39.16
CA THR A 352 -31.52 26.04 39.66
C THR A 352 -32.88 26.09 40.36
N ASN A 353 -33.17 27.19 41.07
CA ASN A 353 -34.47 27.44 41.70
C ASN A 353 -35.01 28.84 41.33
N PRO A 354 -36.07 28.94 40.51
CA PRO A 354 -36.86 27.84 39.95
C PRO A 354 -36.10 27.03 38.89
N LEU A 355 -36.43 25.74 38.76
CA LEU A 355 -35.84 24.87 37.73
C LEU A 355 -36.15 25.40 36.32
N PRO A 356 -35.25 25.18 35.34
CA PRO A 356 -35.51 25.49 33.94
C PRO A 356 -36.77 24.77 33.45
N ALA A 357 -37.56 25.44 32.61
CA ALA A 357 -38.90 24.96 32.25
C ALA A 357 -38.89 23.64 31.47
N TYR A 358 -37.77 23.28 30.84
CA TYR A 358 -37.57 22.03 30.10
C TYR A 358 -37.14 20.85 30.98
N ILE A 359 -36.74 21.08 32.23
CA ILE A 359 -36.38 20.02 33.20
C ILE A 359 -37.64 19.56 33.93
N ASP A 360 -37.83 18.25 34.04
CA ASP A 360 -38.87 17.63 34.85
C ASP A 360 -38.42 17.59 36.33
N PRO A 361 -39.25 17.98 37.30
CA PRO A 361 -38.85 17.94 38.72
C PRO A 361 -38.58 16.54 39.30
N ALA A 362 -38.92 15.46 38.59
CA ALA A 362 -38.65 14.09 39.02
C ALA A 362 -37.14 13.80 39.07
N ALA A 363 -36.71 13.09 40.11
CA ALA A 363 -35.29 12.81 40.35
C ALA A 363 -34.71 11.84 39.32
N MET A 364 -33.50 12.12 38.83
CA MET A 364 -32.74 11.18 38.00
C MET A 364 -32.13 10.07 38.84
N ASN A 365 -32.27 8.83 38.37
CA ASN A 365 -31.56 7.68 38.91
C ASN A 365 -30.58 7.18 37.86
N VAL A 366 -29.32 7.02 38.27
CA VAL A 366 -28.24 6.57 37.39
C VAL A 366 -27.44 5.53 38.16
N SER A 367 -27.59 4.26 37.77
CA SER A 367 -26.88 3.16 38.43
C SER A 367 -26.86 1.91 37.54
N THR A 368 -26.02 0.93 37.88
CA THR A 368 -26.04 -0.40 37.25
C THR A 368 -27.32 -1.19 37.53
N SER A 369 -28.14 -0.75 38.48
CA SER A 369 -29.50 -1.28 38.69
C SER A 369 -30.52 -0.69 37.72
N GLY A 370 -30.13 0.26 36.87
CA GLY A 370 -30.97 0.91 35.89
C GLY A 370 -30.83 2.44 35.92
N ILE A 371 -30.91 3.06 34.74
CA ILE A 371 -30.96 4.50 34.51
C ILE A 371 -32.39 4.87 34.11
N GLY A 372 -32.96 5.87 34.77
CA GLY A 372 -34.36 6.27 34.57
C GLY A 372 -34.78 7.51 35.37
N VAL A 373 -36.04 7.91 35.20
CA VAL A 373 -36.65 9.07 35.87
C VAL A 373 -37.52 8.58 37.03
N ALA A 374 -37.40 9.22 38.19
CA ALA A 374 -38.04 8.85 39.47
C ALA A 374 -37.67 7.48 40.06
N ASN A 375 -37.31 6.49 39.25
CA ASN A 375 -36.87 5.16 39.65
C ASN A 375 -35.81 4.59 38.67
N ASN A 376 -35.41 3.32 38.83
CA ASN A 376 -34.38 2.66 37.99
C ASN A 376 -34.94 2.01 36.70
N LEU A 377 -36.15 2.37 36.29
CA LEU A 377 -36.79 1.94 35.05
C LEU A 377 -37.01 3.18 34.18
N PHE A 378 -37.03 2.99 32.86
CA PHE A 378 -37.34 4.03 31.90
C PHE A 378 -38.69 3.72 31.24
N GLN A 379 -39.67 4.60 31.46
CA GLN A 379 -41.09 4.28 31.31
C GLN A 379 -41.81 5.26 30.38
N GLY A 380 -42.60 4.71 29.46
CA GLY A 380 -43.59 5.45 28.69
C GLY A 380 -45.00 5.28 29.25
N ASP A 381 -45.95 6.06 28.76
CA ASP A 381 -47.34 6.05 29.19
C ASP A 381 -48.19 4.93 28.53
N ASN A 382 -47.53 4.06 27.75
CA ASN A 382 -48.07 2.98 26.94
C ASN A 382 -48.87 3.42 25.69
N LEU A 383 -48.71 4.67 25.25
CA LEU A 383 -49.23 5.17 23.98
C LEU A 383 -48.11 5.22 22.94
N ALA A 384 -48.45 4.98 21.68
CA ALA A 384 -47.46 5.00 20.59
C ALA A 384 -46.94 6.40 20.22
N ALA A 385 -47.49 7.46 20.81
CA ALA A 385 -47.13 8.83 20.50
C ALA A 385 -46.64 9.52 21.77
N ILE A 386 -45.52 10.24 21.66
CA ILE A 386 -44.92 10.94 22.80
C ILE A 386 -45.91 11.93 23.41
N SER A 387 -46.08 11.85 24.73
CA SER A 387 -46.99 12.64 25.55
C SER A 387 -46.22 13.33 26.69
N ASN A 388 -46.93 14.11 27.50
CA ASN A 388 -46.35 14.75 28.69
C ASN A 388 -46.19 13.81 29.89
N ALA A 389 -46.71 12.59 29.81
CA ALA A 389 -46.59 11.58 30.85
C ALA A 389 -45.40 10.64 30.64
N ASP A 390 -44.77 10.70 29.47
CA ASP A 390 -43.61 9.91 29.11
C ASP A 390 -42.35 10.39 29.80
N GLU A 391 -41.47 9.45 30.13
CA GLU A 391 -40.16 9.78 30.64
C GLU A 391 -39.21 10.14 29.50
N SER A 392 -38.41 11.18 29.76
CA SER A 392 -37.28 11.55 28.93
C SER A 392 -36.15 12.03 29.82
N PHE A 393 -34.93 11.75 29.39
CA PHE A 393 -33.74 12.33 30.01
C PHE A 393 -32.69 12.61 28.94
N VAL A 394 -31.78 13.51 29.29
CA VAL A 394 -30.64 13.88 28.46
C VAL A 394 -29.38 13.36 29.12
N ILE A 395 -28.45 12.93 28.27
CA ILE A 395 -27.13 12.42 28.59
C ILE A 395 -26.15 13.42 27.98
N ASN A 396 -25.47 14.19 28.84
CA ASN A 396 -24.54 15.24 28.44
C ASN A 396 -23.14 14.90 28.98
N PRO A 397 -22.34 14.11 28.24
CA PRO A 397 -20.92 13.91 28.57
C PRO A 397 -20.17 15.25 28.52
N GLU A 398 -19.04 15.35 29.22
CA GLU A 398 -18.15 16.52 29.14
C GLU A 398 -17.32 16.47 27.86
N SER A 399 -17.02 15.26 27.39
CA SER A 399 -16.27 15.02 26.17
C SER A 399 -17.19 14.73 24.97
N LEU A 400 -16.83 15.26 23.80
CA LEU A 400 -17.51 14.96 22.54
C LEU A 400 -17.33 13.49 22.10
N LEU A 401 -18.40 12.87 21.59
CA LEU A 401 -18.42 11.43 21.26
C LEU A 401 -18.57 11.18 19.75
N THR A 402 -18.03 10.05 19.28
CA THR A 402 -18.37 9.53 17.94
C THR A 402 -19.54 8.59 17.97
N ALA A 403 -19.71 7.87 19.07
CA ALA A 403 -20.87 7.01 19.28
C ALA A 403 -21.25 6.86 20.76
N MET A 404 -22.49 6.43 21.00
CA MET A 404 -22.99 6.04 22.31
C MET A 404 -23.72 4.72 22.16
N LYS A 405 -23.33 3.72 22.95
CA LYS A 405 -23.97 2.39 22.95
C LYS A 405 -24.79 2.20 24.21
N VAL A 406 -26.09 1.96 24.04
CA VAL A 406 -27.04 1.83 25.15
C VAL A 406 -27.44 0.37 25.30
N PHE A 407 -27.22 -0.21 26.48
CA PHE A 407 -27.64 -1.57 26.81
C PHE A 407 -29.02 -1.56 27.45
N ILE A 408 -29.82 -2.58 27.14
CA ILE A 408 -31.13 -2.82 27.70
C ILE A 408 -31.18 -4.22 28.32
N ASP A 409 -31.55 -4.27 29.60
CA ASP A 409 -31.74 -5.50 30.35
C ASP A 409 -33.16 -6.04 30.17
N ASN A 410 -33.28 -7.10 29.36
CA ASN A 410 -34.56 -7.75 29.09
C ASN A 410 -35.06 -8.68 30.22
N SER A 411 -34.39 -8.74 31.37
CA SER A 411 -34.83 -9.58 32.50
C SER A 411 -36.07 -9.04 33.22
N VAL A 412 -36.37 -7.75 33.09
CA VAL A 412 -37.56 -7.07 33.66
C VAL A 412 -38.12 -6.11 32.60
N GLY A 413 -39.15 -6.52 31.87
CA GLY A 413 -39.73 -5.70 30.78
C GLY A 413 -38.74 -5.59 29.61
N GLY A 414 -38.82 -6.53 28.66
CA GLY A 414 -37.92 -6.54 27.52
C GLY A 414 -38.28 -5.49 26.47
N TYR A 415 -37.28 -4.94 25.79
CA TYR A 415 -37.52 -4.08 24.64
C TYR A 415 -37.74 -4.91 23.38
N ASN A 416 -38.96 -4.84 22.83
CA ASN A 416 -39.33 -5.42 21.55
C ASN A 416 -40.01 -4.35 20.69
N THR A 417 -39.44 -4.08 19.53
CA THR A 417 -39.91 -3.03 18.60
C THR A 417 -41.35 -3.22 18.10
N ALA A 418 -41.98 -4.39 18.33
CA ALA A 418 -43.39 -4.62 18.06
C ALA A 418 -44.33 -4.03 19.14
N THR A 419 -43.87 -3.98 20.39
CA THR A 419 -44.69 -3.68 21.57
C THR A 419 -44.25 -2.43 22.30
N GLU A 420 -43.00 -2.00 22.12
CA GLU A 420 -42.38 -0.87 22.77
C GLU A 420 -41.79 0.13 21.76
N ASP A 421 -41.90 1.43 22.06
CA ASP A 421 -41.42 2.53 21.23
C ASP A 421 -40.44 3.41 22.04
N LEU A 422 -39.16 3.34 21.68
CA LEU A 422 -38.07 4.13 22.27
C LEU A 422 -37.50 5.05 21.18
N TYR A 423 -37.29 6.31 21.54
CA TYR A 423 -36.75 7.31 20.64
C TYR A 423 -35.48 7.93 21.20
N TYR A 424 -34.60 8.34 20.30
CA TYR A 424 -33.46 9.19 20.63
C TYR A 424 -33.34 10.39 19.69
N ARG A 425 -32.67 11.43 20.17
CA ARG A 425 -32.22 12.57 19.39
C ARG A 425 -30.77 12.88 19.76
N ILE A 426 -29.97 13.15 18.73
CA ILE A 426 -28.58 13.57 18.84
C ILE A 426 -28.52 15.10 18.76
N TYR A 427 -27.74 15.70 19.64
CA TYR A 427 -27.30 17.09 19.57
C TYR A 427 -25.81 17.10 19.24
N TYR A 428 -25.40 17.96 18.32
CA TYR A 428 -24.04 18.01 17.80
C TYR A 428 -23.30 19.26 18.32
N GLU A 429 -21.98 19.18 18.35
CA GLU A 429 -21.07 20.24 18.82
C GLU A 429 -21.26 21.60 18.08
N ASP A 430 -21.77 21.57 16.86
CA ASP A 430 -22.03 22.75 16.03
C ASP A 430 -23.41 23.41 16.31
N GLY A 431 -24.16 22.86 17.28
CA GLY A 431 -25.50 23.29 17.69
C GLY A 431 -26.62 22.76 16.80
N THR A 432 -26.32 21.94 15.80
CA THR A 432 -27.33 21.22 15.03
C THR A 432 -27.83 19.98 15.79
N PHE A 433 -28.90 19.36 15.30
CA PHE A 433 -29.48 18.18 15.94
C PHE A 433 -30.13 17.25 14.91
N SER A 434 -30.20 15.96 15.24
CA SER A 434 -30.84 14.95 14.39
C SER A 434 -32.37 15.07 14.39
N ASN A 435 -33.00 14.42 13.42
CA ASN A 435 -34.42 14.07 13.56
C ASN A 435 -34.64 13.21 14.82
N LEU A 436 -35.89 13.11 15.27
CA LEU A 436 -36.25 12.12 16.28
C LEU A 436 -36.21 10.73 15.64
N ILE A 437 -35.39 9.83 16.16
CA ILE A 437 -35.13 8.52 15.56
C ILE A 437 -35.70 7.44 16.48
N GLU A 438 -36.46 6.51 15.90
CA GLU A 438 -36.99 5.34 16.60
C GLU A 438 -35.95 4.22 16.65
N VAL A 439 -35.74 3.62 17.82
CA VAL A 439 -34.83 2.48 18.00
C VAL A 439 -35.48 1.22 17.43
N ASN A 440 -35.18 0.88 16.18
CA ASN A 440 -35.77 -0.29 15.52
C ASN A 440 -34.77 -1.42 15.23
N THR A 441 -33.48 -1.20 15.48
CA THR A 441 -32.39 -2.13 15.21
C THR A 441 -31.68 -2.44 16.53
N LEU A 442 -31.54 -3.73 16.84
CA LEU A 442 -30.99 -4.21 18.11
C LEU A 442 -29.92 -5.27 17.87
N THR A 443 -28.85 -5.21 18.66
CA THR A 443 -27.77 -6.19 18.68
C THR A 443 -27.94 -7.09 19.91
N PRO A 444 -27.99 -8.43 19.75
CA PRO A 444 -28.01 -9.35 20.89
C PRO A 444 -26.70 -9.30 21.69
N GLU A 445 -26.80 -9.26 23.01
CA GLU A 445 -25.65 -9.15 23.91
C GLU A 445 -25.59 -10.32 24.91
N ALA A 446 -24.44 -10.47 25.57
CA ALA A 446 -24.26 -11.47 26.60
C ALA A 446 -25.29 -11.33 27.74
N GLY A 447 -25.68 -12.47 28.32
CA GLY A 447 -26.65 -12.49 29.44
C GLY A 447 -28.11 -12.24 29.04
N GLY A 448 -28.44 -12.26 27.75
CA GLY A 448 -29.81 -12.05 27.26
C GLY A 448 -30.23 -10.59 27.15
N GLN A 449 -29.27 -9.66 27.25
CA GLN A 449 -29.44 -8.24 27.00
C GLN A 449 -29.53 -7.97 25.49
N VAL A 450 -29.99 -6.78 25.15
CA VAL A 450 -29.88 -6.21 23.80
C VAL A 450 -29.23 -4.84 23.89
N SER A 451 -28.59 -4.39 22.82
CA SER A 451 -28.06 -3.03 22.73
C SER A 451 -28.48 -2.36 21.43
N PHE A 452 -28.37 -1.04 21.40
CA PHE A 452 -28.41 -0.25 20.17
C PHE A 452 -27.29 0.78 20.18
N LEU A 453 -26.84 1.14 19.00
CA LEU A 453 -25.73 2.08 18.79
C LEU A 453 -26.29 3.40 18.23
N ILE A 454 -25.87 4.50 18.81
CA ILE A 454 -26.14 5.87 18.36
C ILE A 454 -24.82 6.40 17.80
N GLU A 455 -24.72 6.59 16.50
CA GLU A 455 -23.51 7.07 15.83
C GLU A 455 -23.70 8.50 15.32
N LYS A 456 -22.60 9.26 15.26
CA LYS A 456 -22.61 10.59 14.63
C LYS A 456 -23.08 10.52 13.18
N GLN A 457 -23.68 11.60 12.70
CA GLN A 457 -24.12 11.71 11.30
C GLN A 457 -23.30 12.79 10.59
N GLY A 458 -22.44 12.38 9.66
CA GLY A 458 -21.52 13.30 8.99
C GLY A 458 -20.26 13.54 9.82
N THR A 459 -19.75 14.78 9.79
CA THR A 459 -18.46 15.12 10.40
C THR A 459 -18.57 15.61 11.85
N ALA A 460 -19.72 16.17 12.24
CA ALA A 460 -19.91 16.74 13.57
C ALA A 460 -20.01 15.66 14.66
N LEU A 461 -19.33 15.87 15.78
CA LEU A 461 -19.34 14.97 16.94
C LEU A 461 -20.61 15.11 17.77
N ILE A 462 -20.96 14.04 18.49
CA ILE A 462 -22.10 13.99 19.41
C ILE A 462 -21.74 14.77 20.67
N ASP A 463 -22.51 15.80 20.95
CA ASP A 463 -22.45 16.62 22.16
C ASP A 463 -23.32 16.00 23.25
N ALA A 464 -24.59 15.73 22.92
CA ALA A 464 -25.54 15.16 23.85
C ALA A 464 -26.54 14.22 23.17
N VAL A 465 -27.14 13.34 23.97
CA VAL A 465 -28.24 12.48 23.52
C VAL A 465 -29.45 12.63 24.43
N GLN A 466 -30.61 12.92 23.84
CA GLN A 466 -31.90 12.82 24.52
C GLN A 466 -32.52 11.45 24.23
N LEU A 467 -32.89 10.71 25.28
CA LEU A 467 -33.75 9.53 25.16
C LEU A 467 -35.18 9.86 25.59
N THR A 468 -36.16 9.27 24.90
CA THR A 468 -37.59 9.41 25.23
C THR A 468 -38.30 8.07 25.05
N MET A 469 -38.96 7.59 26.11
CA MET A 469 -39.73 6.35 26.07
C MET A 469 -41.22 6.67 25.87
N ALA A 470 -41.82 6.27 24.75
CA ALA A 470 -43.23 6.53 24.48
C ALA A 470 -44.13 5.37 24.96
N ARG A 471 -43.81 4.14 24.51
CA ARG A 471 -44.60 2.96 24.85
C ARG A 471 -43.71 1.89 25.45
N GLY A 472 -44.05 1.44 26.66
CA GLY A 472 -43.37 0.33 27.34
C GLY A 472 -42.55 0.75 28.54
N GLU A 473 -41.83 -0.21 29.08
CA GLU A 473 -40.95 -0.06 30.24
C GLU A 473 -39.68 -0.87 29.96
N ILE A 474 -38.54 -0.21 30.10
CA ILE A 474 -37.23 -0.85 29.91
C ILE A 474 -36.31 -0.54 31.08
N LYS A 475 -35.24 -1.31 31.18
CA LYS A 475 -34.17 -1.09 32.14
C LYS A 475 -32.86 -0.87 31.40
N ILE A 476 -32.24 0.29 31.61
CA ILE A 476 -30.95 0.65 31.01
C ILE A 476 -29.85 0.46 32.07
N PRO A 477 -29.17 -0.70 32.14
CA PRO A 477 -28.14 -0.92 33.15
C PRO A 477 -26.83 -0.17 32.86
N VAL A 478 -26.51 0.02 31.57
CA VAL A 478 -25.21 0.55 31.14
C VAL A 478 -25.39 1.34 29.85
N ILE A 479 -24.76 2.50 29.81
CA ILE A 479 -24.43 3.28 28.63
C ILE A 479 -22.91 3.30 28.49
N GLN A 480 -22.41 3.03 27.28
CA GLN A 480 -21.03 3.22 26.89
C GLN A 480 -20.89 4.49 26.05
N PHE A 481 -19.87 5.28 26.37
CA PHE A 481 -19.51 6.51 25.69
C PHE A 481 -18.28 6.21 24.85
N ILE A 482 -18.42 6.31 23.54
CA ILE A 482 -17.40 5.92 22.58
C ILE A 482 -16.86 7.20 21.96
N GLN A 483 -15.61 7.47 22.27
CA GLN A 483 -14.84 8.52 21.65
C GLN A 483 -13.92 7.84 20.65
N GLU A 484 -13.91 8.34 19.43
CA GLU A 484 -12.78 8.10 18.55
C GLU A 484 -11.78 9.18 18.95
N THR A 485 -10.76 8.78 19.70
CA THR A 485 -9.65 9.68 19.97
C THR A 485 -8.71 9.58 18.78
N GLU A 486 -8.35 10.73 18.23
CA GLU A 486 -7.13 10.86 17.47
C GLU A 486 -5.97 10.59 18.46
N ASN A 487 -5.61 9.30 18.56
CA ASN A 487 -4.43 8.71 19.20
C ASN A 487 -4.42 8.27 20.69
N LEU A 488 -4.73 6.99 20.92
CA LEU A 488 -3.84 6.10 21.69
C LEU A 488 -3.01 5.20 20.75
N ALA A 489 -3.03 5.53 19.45
CA ALA A 489 -2.75 4.64 18.35
C ALA A 489 -1.27 4.33 18.26
N SER A 490 -1.00 3.06 18.05
CA SER A 490 0.36 2.61 17.84
C SER A 490 0.75 2.88 16.39
N ASP A 491 1.98 3.38 16.14
CA ASP A 491 2.50 3.41 14.77
C ASP A 491 2.47 1.98 14.21
N ILE A 492 2.21 1.86 12.91
CA ILE A 492 2.18 0.57 12.23
C ILE A 492 3.35 0.50 11.28
N LYS A 493 4.18 -0.52 11.48
CA LYS A 493 5.30 -0.83 10.60
C LYS A 493 5.03 -2.13 9.88
N LEU A 494 4.85 -2.01 8.57
CA LEU A 494 4.67 -3.11 7.63
C LEU A 494 5.97 -3.28 6.85
N ALA A 495 6.38 -4.53 6.64
CA ALA A 495 7.49 -4.87 5.78
C ALA A 495 7.00 -5.82 4.69
N PHE A 496 7.44 -5.58 3.45
CA PHE A 496 7.02 -6.35 2.29
C PHE A 496 8.21 -6.94 1.54
N ASN A 497 8.00 -8.13 0.97
CA ASN A 497 8.90 -8.74 -0.01
C ASN A 497 8.19 -8.75 -1.36
N ALA A 498 8.78 -8.09 -2.35
CA ALA A 498 8.36 -8.13 -3.74
C ALA A 498 9.30 -9.01 -4.56
N THR A 499 8.75 -9.76 -5.51
CA THR A 499 9.51 -10.60 -6.46
C THR A 499 8.92 -10.47 -7.85
N LEU A 500 9.78 -10.19 -8.82
CA LEU A 500 9.45 -10.13 -10.24
C LEU A 500 10.03 -11.36 -10.93
N THR A 501 9.27 -11.98 -11.82
CA THR A 501 9.73 -13.10 -12.65
C THR A 501 9.48 -12.81 -14.13
N ASP A 502 10.49 -13.04 -14.97
CA ASP A 502 10.41 -12.98 -16.44
C ASP A 502 10.02 -14.35 -17.05
N LYS A 503 10.20 -14.54 -18.36
CA LYS A 503 9.64 -15.70 -19.06
C LYS A 503 10.47 -16.96 -18.94
N ASP A 504 11.79 -16.86 -18.84
CA ASP A 504 12.64 -18.03 -18.61
C ASP A 504 12.81 -18.37 -17.13
N GLY A 505 12.38 -17.46 -16.25
CA GLY A 505 12.10 -17.75 -14.86
C GLY A 505 13.10 -17.13 -13.89
N ASP A 506 13.98 -16.27 -14.39
CA ASP A 506 14.84 -15.45 -13.58
C ASP A 506 14.04 -14.52 -12.69
N THR A 507 14.64 -14.16 -11.55
CA THR A 507 13.94 -13.41 -10.51
C THR A 507 14.72 -12.22 -9.99
N ALA A 508 14.00 -11.13 -9.77
CA ALA A 508 14.49 -9.95 -9.08
C ALA A 508 13.65 -9.68 -7.84
N THR A 509 14.29 -9.41 -6.72
CA THR A 509 13.61 -9.19 -5.43
C THR A 509 13.89 -7.80 -4.89
N SER A 510 12.89 -7.18 -4.26
CA SER A 510 13.04 -5.93 -3.51
C SER A 510 12.27 -6.04 -2.21
N THR A 511 12.87 -5.57 -1.13
CA THR A 511 12.17 -5.33 0.14
C THR A 511 11.79 -3.86 0.24
N PHE A 512 10.71 -3.55 0.94
CA PHE A 512 10.34 -2.18 1.26
C PHE A 512 9.40 -2.16 2.47
N ASP A 513 9.41 -1.05 3.18
CA ASP A 513 8.59 -0.83 4.35
C ASP A 513 7.47 0.17 4.08
N ALA A 514 6.35 0.01 4.80
CA ALA A 514 5.35 1.05 4.97
C ALA A 514 5.25 1.36 6.47
N ASN A 515 5.76 2.52 6.86
CA ASN A 515 5.71 3.04 8.23
C ASN A 515 4.62 4.10 8.31
N LEU A 516 3.53 3.75 8.98
CA LEU A 516 2.34 4.58 9.14
C LEU A 516 2.33 5.12 10.55
N PHE A 517 2.61 6.40 10.67
CA PHE A 517 2.73 7.11 11.92
C PHE A 517 1.37 7.58 12.39
N ALA A 518 1.19 7.44 13.69
CA ALA A 518 0.05 7.95 14.40
C ALA A 518 0.23 9.48 14.60
N ASN A 519 -0.85 10.25 14.72
CA ASN A 519 -0.76 11.63 15.15
C ASN A 519 -0.23 11.74 16.59
N GLU A 520 0.47 12.81 16.89
CA GLU A 520 0.98 13.10 18.22
C GLU A 520 -0.14 13.63 19.13
N ALA A 521 0.09 13.61 20.45
CA ALA A 521 -0.84 14.17 21.42
C ALA A 521 -1.11 15.66 21.15
N ALA A 522 -2.32 16.14 21.46
CA ALA A 522 -2.78 17.50 21.13
C ALA A 522 -1.92 18.67 21.69
N ASN A 523 -0.99 18.40 22.61
CA ASN A 523 -0.05 19.38 23.16
C ASN A 523 1.38 19.26 22.60
N ALA A 524 1.60 18.38 21.63
CA ALA A 524 2.89 18.22 20.95
C ALA A 524 3.22 19.44 20.08
N THR A 525 4.50 19.56 19.72
CA THR A 525 4.97 20.67 18.86
C THR A 525 4.61 20.46 17.39
N PHE A 526 4.46 19.20 16.99
CA PHE A 526 4.05 18.76 15.66
C PHE A 526 2.92 17.77 15.84
N ASP A 527 1.98 17.76 14.89
CA ASP A 527 0.87 16.82 14.87
C ASP A 527 1.33 15.46 14.30
N PHE A 528 2.34 15.43 13.43
CA PHE A 528 2.94 14.20 12.93
C PHE A 528 4.47 14.28 12.90
N ILE A 529 5.13 13.19 13.31
CA ILE A 529 6.58 13.02 13.21
C ILE A 529 6.87 11.83 12.29
N LEU A 530 7.24 12.13 11.04
CA LEU A 530 7.57 11.15 10.03
C LEU A 530 9.08 10.88 10.03
N VAL A 531 9.45 9.61 10.21
CA VAL A 531 10.85 9.18 10.29
C VAL A 531 11.17 8.21 9.15
N GLY A 532 12.00 8.67 8.23
CA GLY A 532 12.50 7.86 7.12
C GLY A 532 13.71 6.98 7.47
N THR A 533 14.07 6.13 6.52
CA THR A 533 15.21 5.22 6.60
C THR A 533 16.35 5.74 5.73
N GLY A 534 17.40 6.25 6.37
CA GLY A 534 18.53 6.81 5.64
C GLY A 534 19.25 5.78 4.75
N GLY A 535 19.57 6.19 3.52
CA GLY A 535 20.19 5.37 2.50
C GLY A 535 19.20 4.58 1.63
N GLU A 536 17.92 4.85 1.74
CA GLU A 536 16.85 4.24 0.95
C GLU A 536 16.03 5.32 0.22
N ARG A 537 15.12 4.92 -0.66
CA ARG A 537 14.18 5.88 -1.26
C ARG A 537 12.91 5.87 -0.45
N ASP A 538 12.59 6.99 0.18
CA ASP A 538 11.38 7.17 0.96
C ASP A 538 10.39 8.12 0.27
N ALA A 539 9.11 7.79 0.38
CA ALA A 539 8.00 8.67 0.03
C ALA A 539 7.29 9.10 1.32
N PHE A 540 7.48 10.37 1.71
CA PHE A 540 6.86 11.00 2.87
C PHE A 540 5.47 11.53 2.51
N ASN A 541 4.43 10.89 3.01
CA ASN A 541 3.04 11.20 2.71
C ASN A 541 2.46 12.14 3.75
N ILE A 542 1.92 13.25 3.28
CA ILE A 542 1.31 14.32 4.06
C ILE A 542 -0.18 14.33 3.73
N ASP A 543 -1.01 14.13 4.74
CA ASP A 543 -2.46 14.17 4.59
C ASP A 543 -2.95 15.61 4.74
N LEU A 544 -3.47 16.18 3.67
CA LEU A 544 -4.02 17.54 3.64
C LEU A 544 -5.55 17.56 3.84
N SER A 545 -6.16 16.43 4.19
CA SER A 545 -7.60 16.34 4.45
C SER A 545 -7.96 16.41 5.93
N VAL A 546 -6.96 16.30 6.80
CA VAL A 546 -7.10 16.27 8.26
C VAL A 546 -6.81 17.65 8.87
N ALA A 547 -7.24 17.90 10.11
CA ALA A 547 -7.06 19.20 10.77
C ALA A 547 -5.61 19.42 11.22
N GLU A 548 -4.93 18.32 11.53
CA GLU A 548 -3.53 18.15 11.90
C GLU A 548 -2.64 18.60 10.75
N ASN A 549 -2.04 19.77 10.91
CA ASN A 549 -1.41 20.51 9.81
C ASN A 549 0.06 20.87 10.11
N LEU A 550 0.64 20.36 11.19
CA LEU A 550 2.04 20.53 11.55
C LEU A 550 2.81 19.20 11.43
N TYR A 551 3.70 19.11 10.45
CA TYR A 551 4.49 17.91 10.19
C TYR A 551 5.97 18.16 10.46
N GLN A 552 6.63 17.18 11.05
CA GLN A 552 8.08 17.06 11.08
C GLN A 552 8.50 15.85 10.24
N VAL A 553 9.49 16.03 9.38
CA VAL A 553 10.10 14.98 8.56
C VAL A 553 11.57 14.87 8.93
N THR A 554 12.02 13.65 9.25
CA THR A 554 13.43 13.33 9.54
C THR A 554 13.90 12.18 8.65
N GLY A 555 15.21 12.14 8.39
CA GLY A 555 15.82 11.07 7.59
C GLY A 555 15.72 11.25 6.07
N PHE A 556 15.26 12.41 5.59
CA PHE A 556 15.10 12.69 4.17
C PHE A 556 16.45 12.65 3.41
N ASP A 557 16.56 11.80 2.40
CA ASP A 557 17.74 11.65 1.57
C ASP A 557 17.73 12.58 0.34
N VAL A 558 18.86 13.26 0.12
CA VAL A 558 19.05 14.19 -1.01
C VAL A 558 20.05 13.69 -2.06
N SER A 559 20.52 12.45 -1.92
CA SER A 559 21.48 11.85 -2.85
C SER A 559 20.82 11.55 -4.21
N LEU A 560 21.53 11.71 -5.33
CA LEU A 560 20.91 11.67 -6.67
C LEU A 560 20.17 10.36 -7.00
N SER A 561 20.66 9.22 -6.52
CA SER A 561 20.04 7.91 -6.77
C SER A 561 18.95 7.54 -5.77
N LEU A 562 18.99 8.13 -4.58
CA LEU A 562 18.11 7.83 -3.44
C LEU A 562 17.46 9.11 -2.95
N ARG A 563 16.95 9.93 -3.87
CA ARG A 563 16.34 11.20 -3.51
C ARG A 563 14.90 10.95 -3.11
N ASP A 564 14.57 11.34 -1.89
CA ASP A 564 13.25 11.14 -1.33
C ASP A 564 12.23 12.11 -1.93
N THR A 565 10.97 11.79 -1.70
CA THR A 565 9.84 12.55 -2.23
C THR A 565 8.86 12.87 -1.12
N LEU A 566 8.38 14.11 -1.10
CA LEU A 566 7.26 14.58 -0.30
C LEU A 566 5.99 14.46 -1.15
N VAL A 567 5.04 13.66 -0.70
CA VAL A 567 3.78 13.37 -1.38
C VAL A 567 2.65 14.07 -0.63
N LEU A 568 1.95 14.98 -1.32
CA LEU A 568 0.79 15.69 -0.78
C LEU A 568 -0.50 14.98 -1.19
N ASN A 569 -1.27 14.48 -0.23
CA ASN A 569 -2.49 13.70 -0.43
C ASN A 569 -3.75 14.48 -0.04
N GLY A 570 -4.91 14.10 -0.58
CA GLY A 570 -6.21 14.63 -0.15
C GLY A 570 -6.68 15.94 -0.79
N ASP A 571 -5.77 16.85 -1.15
CA ASP A 571 -6.12 18.10 -1.83
C ASP A 571 -5.29 18.36 -3.11
N GLN A 572 -5.89 18.03 -4.25
CA GLN A 572 -5.29 18.22 -5.58
C GLN A 572 -5.21 19.68 -6.04
N SER A 573 -5.91 20.58 -5.34
CA SER A 573 -5.88 22.02 -5.63
C SER A 573 -5.01 22.80 -4.65
N ALA A 574 -4.38 22.12 -3.69
CA ALA A 574 -3.45 22.75 -2.77
C ALA A 574 -2.24 23.35 -3.52
N VAL A 575 -1.68 24.40 -2.95
CA VAL A 575 -0.57 25.15 -3.54
C VAL A 575 0.57 25.22 -2.54
N VAL A 576 1.74 24.74 -2.93
CA VAL A 576 3.00 25.00 -2.20
C VAL A 576 3.30 26.50 -2.29
N GLN A 577 3.02 27.24 -1.22
CA GLN A 577 3.20 28.69 -1.17
C GLN A 577 4.69 29.07 -1.10
N SER A 578 5.46 28.33 -0.31
CA SER A 578 6.89 28.58 -0.11
C SER A 578 7.65 27.34 0.32
N ILE A 579 8.93 27.32 -0.05
CA ILE A 579 9.97 26.43 0.48
C ILE A 579 11.07 27.35 1.02
N ASP A 580 11.23 27.43 2.34
CA ASP A 580 12.26 28.22 3.00
C ASP A 580 13.43 27.33 3.43
N ASN A 581 14.55 27.44 2.71
CA ASN A 581 15.82 26.74 3.00
C ASN A 581 16.88 27.69 3.59
N SER A 582 16.48 28.81 4.20
CA SER A 582 17.43 29.79 4.76
C SER A 582 18.05 29.34 6.09
N GLY A 583 17.43 28.36 6.76
CA GLY A 583 17.84 27.80 8.04
C GLY A 583 18.66 26.52 7.92
N ALA A 584 18.72 25.76 9.02
CA ALA A 584 19.28 24.40 9.02
C ALA A 584 18.27 23.34 8.55
N ASP A 585 16.98 23.68 8.66
CA ASP A 585 15.85 22.85 8.27
C ASP A 585 15.12 23.55 7.11
N SER A 586 14.46 22.78 6.26
CA SER A 586 13.57 23.30 5.22
C SER A 586 12.15 23.40 5.76
N ILE A 587 11.50 24.55 5.55
CA ILE A 587 10.11 24.77 5.94
C ILE A 587 9.26 24.93 4.68
N VAL A 588 8.32 24.00 4.49
CA VAL A 588 7.35 24.03 3.39
C VAL A 588 6.01 24.51 3.93
N THR A 589 5.42 25.48 3.26
CA THR A 589 4.07 25.96 3.58
C THR A 589 3.15 25.63 2.42
N VAL A 590 2.12 24.84 2.69
CA VAL A 590 1.12 24.40 1.71
C VAL A 590 -0.21 25.06 2.08
N ALA A 591 -0.85 25.70 1.12
CA ALA A 591 -2.19 26.23 1.31
C ALA A 591 -3.22 25.37 0.62
N GLU A 592 -4.25 25.04 1.38
CA GLU A 592 -5.28 24.08 1.02
C GLU A 592 -6.59 24.77 0.63
N THR A 593 -7.40 24.03 -0.09
CA THR A 593 -8.75 24.38 -0.47
C THR A 593 -9.60 24.49 0.79
N GLY A 594 -10.10 25.68 1.08
CA GLY A 594 -10.85 25.96 2.33
C GLY A 594 -10.12 26.88 3.30
N GLY A 595 -8.86 27.22 3.01
CA GLY A 595 -8.10 28.23 3.74
C GLY A 595 -7.24 27.70 4.89
N GLN A 596 -7.19 26.38 5.07
CA GLN A 596 -6.21 25.70 5.92
C GLN A 596 -4.79 25.88 5.36
N THR A 597 -3.81 25.78 6.24
CA THR A 597 -2.40 25.89 5.87
C THR A 597 -1.59 24.84 6.63
N THR A 598 -1.06 23.87 5.89
CA THR A 598 -0.13 22.86 6.40
C THR A 598 1.31 23.34 6.35
N THR A 599 2.04 23.15 7.46
CA THR A 599 3.45 23.47 7.61
C THR A 599 4.25 22.20 7.83
N ILE A 600 5.23 21.95 6.95
CA ILE A 600 6.06 20.75 6.97
C ILE A 600 7.51 21.18 7.22
N THR A 601 8.11 20.67 8.29
CA THR A 601 9.50 20.95 8.68
C THR A 601 10.37 19.75 8.37
N LEU A 602 11.25 19.87 7.38
CA LEU A 602 12.22 18.82 7.03
C LEU A 602 13.54 19.11 7.71
N VAL A 603 13.96 18.20 8.60
CA VAL A 603 15.10 18.42 9.48
C VAL A 603 16.43 18.17 8.75
N GLY A 604 17.32 19.15 8.78
CA GLY A 604 18.70 19.01 8.33
C GLY A 604 18.92 18.92 6.81
N VAL A 605 17.92 19.25 5.99
CA VAL A 605 17.98 19.14 4.53
C VAL A 605 17.40 20.36 3.82
N ASP A 606 17.93 20.66 2.64
CA ASP A 606 17.38 21.65 1.72
C ASP A 606 16.48 20.95 0.69
N LEU A 607 15.18 21.26 0.70
CA LEU A 607 14.22 20.69 -0.23
C LEU A 607 14.22 21.43 -1.57
N LEU A 608 14.01 20.71 -2.68
CA LEU A 608 13.76 21.30 -4.00
C LEU A 608 12.29 21.11 -4.39
N ASN A 609 11.78 22.01 -5.23
CA ASN A 609 10.42 21.90 -5.76
C ASN A 609 10.18 20.60 -6.56
N SER A 610 11.24 19.98 -7.09
CA SER A 610 11.15 18.68 -7.78
C SER A 610 10.85 17.50 -6.85
N ASP A 611 11.00 17.70 -5.54
CA ASP A 611 10.88 16.66 -4.53
C ASP A 611 9.46 16.59 -3.98
N ILE A 612 8.61 17.55 -4.35
CA ILE A 612 7.21 17.61 -3.93
C ILE A 612 6.35 17.15 -5.10
N VAL A 613 5.49 16.18 -4.85
CA VAL A 613 4.51 15.67 -5.79
C VAL A 613 3.13 15.61 -5.13
N PHE A 614 2.08 15.59 -5.94
CA PHE A 614 0.73 15.32 -5.46
C PHE A 614 0.44 13.83 -5.64
N GLY A 615 -0.17 13.23 -4.62
CA GLY A 615 -0.66 11.85 -4.68
C GLY A 615 -1.80 11.68 -5.70
N GLY A 616 -2.34 10.47 -5.79
CA GLY A 616 -3.59 10.24 -6.54
C GLY A 616 -4.79 10.94 -5.90
N ALA A 617 -5.84 11.15 -6.70
CA ALA A 617 -7.09 11.77 -6.27
C ALA A 617 -8.08 10.75 -5.71
#